data_AF-A0A0Q9Q6G8-F1
#
_entry.id   AF-A0A0Q9Q6G8-F1
#
_cell.length_a   1.000
_cell.length_b   1.000
_cell.length_c   1.000
_cell.angle_alpha   90.00
_cell.angle_beta   90.00
_cell.angle_gamma   90.00
#
_symmetry.space_group_name_H-M   'P 1'
#
loop_
_entity.id
_entity.type
_entity.pdbx_description
1 polymer ?
#
loop_
_entity_poly.entity_id
_entity_poly.type
_entity_poly.pdbx_seq_one_letter_code
_entity_poly.pdbx_strand_id
1 'polypeptide(L)'
;MTGTNQHQQPVQHAIDAADHAILQAQDAQHKLQVAITEANPNAIQSAQAALVQADQQVSQAQRQLAEFANEQFGQQIQQTFEQLNQAAQDIEANQEKFHTPKQVR
;
A
#
# COMPACT_ATOMS: atom_id res chain seq x y z
N MET A 1 -29.97 18.79 -15.29
CA MET A 1 -28.99 17.78 -15.76
C MET A 1 -27.67 17.99 -15.02
N THR A 2 -27.56 17.59 -13.75
CA THR A 2 -26.33 17.80 -12.93
C THR A 2 -26.27 16.83 -11.73
N GLY A 3 -26.59 15.56 -11.94
CA GLY A 3 -26.57 14.54 -10.86
C GLY A 3 -25.41 13.56 -10.93
N THR A 4 -24.82 13.35 -12.11
CA THR A 4 -23.97 12.17 -12.36
C THR A 4 -22.48 12.38 -12.05
N ASN A 5 -21.99 13.62 -12.02
CA ASN A 5 -20.56 13.88 -11.79
C ASN A 5 -20.15 13.94 -10.31
N GLN A 6 -21.10 14.07 -9.37
CA GLN A 6 -20.77 14.21 -7.94
C GLN A 6 -20.32 12.90 -7.28
N HIS A 7 -20.78 11.75 -7.78
CA HIS A 7 -20.40 10.44 -7.26
C HIS A 7 -19.11 9.89 -7.92
N GLN A 8 -18.78 10.36 -9.13
CA GLN A 8 -17.58 9.89 -9.85
C GLN A 8 -16.27 10.44 -9.27
N GLN A 9 -16.27 11.70 -8.81
CA GLN A 9 -15.08 12.31 -8.20
C GLN A 9 -14.57 11.58 -6.93
N PRO A 10 -15.41 11.26 -5.92
CA PRO A 10 -14.93 10.61 -4.71
C PRO A 10 -14.40 9.20 -4.96
N VAL A 11 -15.01 8.44 -5.88
CA VAL A 11 -14.51 7.12 -6.28
C VAL A 11 -13.16 7.23 -6.97
N GLN A 12 -13.00 8.18 -7.89
CA GLN A 12 -11.73 8.43 -8.57
C GLN A 12 -10.63 8.80 -7.56
N HIS A 13 -10.95 9.68 -6.60
CA HIS A 13 -10.03 10.05 -5.52
C HIS A 13 -9.63 8.85 -4.65
N ALA A 14 -10.56 7.94 -4.35
CA ALA A 14 -10.25 6.72 -3.59
C ALA A 14 -9.33 5.77 -4.37
N ILE A 15 -9.54 5.63 -5.68
CA ILE A 15 -8.66 4.86 -6.57
C ILE A 15 -7.28 5.50 -6.65
N ASP A 16 -7.20 6.82 -6.87
CA ASP A 16 -5.93 7.55 -6.93
C ASP A 16 -5.16 7.44 -5.61
N ALA A 17 -5.86 7.53 -4.46
CA ALA A 17 -5.27 7.34 -3.15
C ALA A 17 -4.72 5.92 -2.96
N ALA A 18 -5.44 4.91 -3.47
CA ALA A 18 -4.99 3.52 -3.46
C ALA A 18 -3.75 3.31 -4.34
N ASP A 19 -3.75 3.80 -5.57
CA ASP A 19 -2.60 3.72 -6.47
C ASP A 19 -1.38 4.41 -5.86
N HIS A 20 -1.58 5.56 -5.24
CA HIS A 20 -0.51 6.27 -4.53
C HIS A 20 0.02 5.45 -3.35
N ALA A 21 -0.85 4.82 -2.56
CA ALA A 21 -0.44 3.96 -1.46
C ALA A 21 0.36 2.74 -1.95
N ILE A 22 -0.06 2.11 -3.05
CA ILE A 22 0.64 1.01 -3.71
C ILE A 22 2.04 1.44 -4.16
N LEU A 23 2.16 2.62 -4.80
CA LEU A 23 3.45 3.15 -5.23
C LEU A 23 4.36 3.45 -4.05
N GLN A 24 3.84 4.02 -2.96
CA GLN A 24 4.62 4.25 -1.75
C GLN A 24 5.09 2.95 -1.10
N ALA A 25 4.25 1.92 -1.09
CA ALA A 25 4.64 0.60 -0.59
C ALA A 25 5.80 0.02 -1.40
N GLN A 26 5.72 0.04 -2.73
CA GLN A 26 6.78 -0.45 -3.61
C GLN A 26 8.08 0.36 -3.47
N ASP A 27 7.99 1.68 -3.39
CA ASP A 27 9.15 2.55 -3.19
C ASP A 27 9.82 2.30 -1.83
N ALA A 28 9.03 2.14 -0.76
CA ALA A 28 9.54 1.83 0.58
C ALA A 28 10.22 0.44 0.62
N GLN A 29 9.67 -0.55 -0.08
CA GLN A 29 10.29 -1.88 -0.22
C GLN A 29 11.62 -1.79 -0.97
N HIS A 30 11.66 -1.07 -2.08
CA HIS A 30 12.87 -0.88 -2.86
C HIS A 30 13.95 -0.15 -2.04
N LYS A 31 13.57 0.92 -1.33
CA LYS A 31 14.46 1.64 -0.40
C LYS A 31 15.01 0.72 0.68
N LEU A 32 14.18 -0.15 1.26
CA LEU A 32 14.62 -1.11 2.26
C LEU A 32 15.64 -2.08 1.67
N GLN A 33 15.37 -2.61 0.48
CA GLN A 33 16.27 -3.55 -0.19
C GLN A 33 17.63 -2.90 -0.53
N VAL A 34 17.63 -1.66 -1.01
CA VAL A 34 18.84 -0.87 -1.26
C VAL A 34 19.59 -0.62 0.04
N ALA A 35 18.90 -0.16 1.10
CA ALA A 35 19.50 0.10 2.40
C ALA A 35 20.16 -1.15 3.01
N ILE A 36 19.56 -2.33 2.81
CA ILE A 36 20.14 -3.62 3.19
C ILE A 36 21.36 -3.95 2.35
N THR A 37 21.27 -3.77 1.03
CA THR A 37 22.39 -4.02 0.11
C THR A 37 23.60 -3.16 0.45
N GLU A 38 23.36 -1.91 0.87
CA GLU A 38 24.37 -0.97 1.34
C GLU A 38 24.80 -1.20 2.80
N ALA A 39 24.16 -2.13 3.51
CA ALA A 39 24.35 -2.38 4.94
C ALA A 39 24.24 -1.10 5.80
N ASN A 40 23.34 -0.19 5.44
CA ASN A 40 23.18 1.11 6.10
C ASN A 40 22.04 1.07 7.14
N PRO A 41 22.35 1.01 8.45
CA PRO A 41 21.34 0.83 9.49
C PRO A 41 20.36 2.01 9.61
N ASN A 42 20.82 3.24 9.36
CA ASN A 42 19.95 4.43 9.39
C ASN A 42 18.95 4.40 8.23
N ALA A 43 19.40 3.99 7.04
CA ALA A 43 18.53 3.86 5.88
C ALA A 43 17.53 2.71 6.06
N ILE A 44 17.94 1.60 6.70
CA ILE A 44 17.05 0.48 7.03
C ILE A 44 15.94 0.93 7.96
N GLN A 45 16.26 1.67 9.04
CA GLN A 45 15.25 2.18 9.98
C GLN A 45 14.28 3.16 9.30
N SER A 46 14.80 4.07 8.48
CA SER A 46 13.97 5.01 7.71
C SER A 46 13.04 4.30 6.73
N ALA A 47 13.56 3.30 6.01
CA ALA A 47 12.77 2.51 5.07
C ALA A 47 11.71 1.64 5.77
N GLN A 48 12.02 1.09 6.96
CA GLN A 48 11.01 0.41 7.79
C GLN A 48 9.90 1.36 8.23
N ALA A 49 10.24 2.58 8.66
CA ALA A 49 9.23 3.58 9.00
C ALA A 49 8.35 3.95 7.79
N ALA A 50 8.96 4.07 6.59
CA ALA A 50 8.23 4.31 5.35
C ALA A 50 7.29 3.13 5.00
N LEU A 51 7.71 1.88 5.24
CA LEU A 51 6.86 0.69 5.05
C LEU A 51 5.65 0.70 5.99
N VAL A 52 5.84 1.07 7.26
CA VAL A 52 4.72 1.18 8.22
C VAL A 52 3.75 2.29 7.81
N GLN A 53 4.26 3.42 7.31
CA GLN A 53 3.39 4.48 6.79
C GLN A 53 2.64 4.05 5.53
N ALA A 54 3.30 3.33 4.62
CA ALA A 54 2.67 2.80 3.42
C ALA A 54 1.57 1.78 3.77
N ASP A 55 1.81 0.89 4.73
CA ASP A 55 0.81 -0.06 5.24
C ASP A 55 -0.44 0.65 5.80
N GLN A 56 -0.23 1.71 6.58
CA GLN A 56 -1.33 2.54 7.08
C GLN A 56 -2.14 3.20 5.95
N GLN A 57 -1.46 3.72 4.92
CA GLN A 57 -2.12 4.30 3.75
C GLN A 57 -2.88 3.26 2.94
N VAL A 58 -2.30 2.07 2.73
CA VAL A 58 -2.96 0.95 2.06
C VAL A 58 -4.23 0.55 2.82
N SER A 59 -4.14 0.38 4.14
CA SER A 59 -5.29 0.08 5.00
C SER A 59 -6.35 1.19 5.01
N GLN A 60 -5.96 2.45 4.85
CA GLN A 60 -6.89 3.57 4.75
C GLN A 60 -7.59 3.61 3.38
N ALA A 61 -6.84 3.40 2.30
CA ALA A 61 -7.37 3.33 0.94
C ALA A 61 -8.31 2.13 0.77
N GLN A 62 -7.99 0.97 1.34
CA GLN A 62 -8.89 -0.19 1.36
C GLN A 62 -10.22 0.13 2.04
N ARG A 63 -10.21 0.86 3.16
CA ARG A 63 -11.44 1.27 3.86
C ARG A 63 -12.27 2.23 3.02
N GLN A 64 -11.64 3.21 2.38
CA GLN A 64 -12.33 4.14 1.49
C GLN A 64 -12.94 3.41 0.29
N LEU A 65 -12.18 2.52 -0.36
CA LEU A 65 -12.68 1.73 -1.48
C LEU A 65 -13.81 0.77 -1.07
N ALA A 66 -13.77 0.22 0.14
CA ALA A 66 -14.82 -0.65 0.66
C ALA A 66 -16.17 0.10 0.82
N GLU A 67 -16.15 1.40 1.10
CA GLU A 67 -17.37 2.22 1.14
C GLU A 67 -18.04 2.32 -0.24
N PHE A 68 -17.23 2.36 -1.31
CA PHE A 68 -17.69 2.45 -2.70
C PHE A 68 -17.85 1.10 -3.40
N ALA A 69 -17.39 -0.01 -2.80
CA ALA A 69 -17.44 -1.34 -3.39
C ALA A 69 -18.88 -1.84 -3.69
N ASN A 70 -19.89 -1.26 -3.03
CA ASN A 70 -21.30 -1.54 -3.30
C ASN A 70 -21.89 -0.75 -4.49
N GLU A 71 -21.14 0.18 -5.09
CA GLU A 71 -21.59 1.01 -6.21
C GLU A 71 -21.21 0.42 -7.58
N GLN A 72 -21.69 1.04 -8.67
CA GLN A 72 -21.48 0.60 -10.08
C GLN A 72 -20.01 0.45 -10.51
N PHE A 73 -19.05 0.87 -9.69
CA PHE A 73 -17.60 0.79 -9.96
C PHE A 73 -16.94 -0.49 -9.44
N GLY A 74 -17.74 -1.47 -9.00
CA GLY A 74 -17.26 -2.70 -8.36
C GLY A 74 -16.09 -3.39 -9.05
N GLN A 75 -16.05 -3.50 -10.38
CA GLN A 75 -14.94 -4.18 -11.07
C GLN A 75 -13.59 -3.45 -10.93
N GLN A 76 -13.57 -2.12 -11.10
CA GLN A 76 -12.34 -1.35 -11.00
C GLN A 76 -11.88 -1.26 -9.54
N ILE A 77 -12.82 -1.08 -8.61
CA ILE A 77 -12.56 -1.11 -7.18
C ILE A 77 -11.98 -2.46 -6.75
N GLN A 78 -12.54 -3.58 -7.26
CA GLN A 78 -12.05 -4.92 -6.96
C GLN A 78 -10.60 -5.10 -7.41
N GLN A 79 -10.25 -4.66 -8.62
CA GLN A 79 -8.89 -4.75 -9.14
C GLN A 79 -7.89 -3.95 -8.29
N THR A 80 -8.24 -2.70 -7.94
CA THR A 80 -7.40 -1.87 -7.07
C THR A 80 -7.31 -2.45 -5.66
N PHE A 81 -8.38 -3.05 -5.14
CA PHE A 81 -8.39 -3.73 -3.85
C PHE A 81 -7.48 -4.96 -3.82
N GLU A 82 -7.46 -5.75 -4.89
CA GLU A 82 -6.54 -6.87 -5.06
C GLU A 82 -5.08 -6.40 -5.08
N GLN A 83 -4.77 -5.33 -5.80
CA GLN A 83 -3.42 -4.74 -5.82
C GLN A 83 -2.98 -4.20 -4.46
N LEU A 84 -3.89 -3.53 -3.74
CA LEU A 84 -3.64 -3.07 -2.37
C LEU A 84 -3.35 -4.24 -1.42
N ASN A 85 -4.13 -5.32 -1.52
CA ASN A 85 -3.90 -6.52 -0.72
C ASN A 85 -2.56 -7.17 -1.04
N GLN A 86 -2.19 -7.24 -2.33
CA GLN A 86 -0.87 -7.74 -2.72
C GLN A 86 0.25 -6.88 -2.12
N ALA A 87 0.12 -5.55 -2.20
CA ALA A 87 1.10 -4.63 -1.61
C ALA A 87 1.21 -4.79 -0.08
N ALA A 88 0.07 -4.96 0.62
CA ALA A 88 0.05 -5.21 2.06
C ALA A 88 0.77 -6.52 2.41
N GLN A 89 0.47 -7.61 1.70
CA GLN A 89 1.12 -8.91 1.89
C GLN A 89 2.63 -8.82 1.62
N ASP A 90 3.04 -8.08 0.60
CA ASP A 90 4.46 -7.90 0.29
C ASP A 90 5.17 -7.05 1.37
N ILE A 91 4.50 -6.06 1.95
CA ILE A 91 5.02 -5.28 3.09
C ILE A 91 5.19 -6.20 4.30
N GLU A 92 4.16 -6.97 4.64
CA GLU A 92 4.15 -7.86 5.81
C GLU A 92 5.23 -8.95 5.66
N ALA A 93 5.33 -9.59 4.49
CA ALA A 93 6.35 -10.59 4.19
C ALA A 93 7.78 -10.01 4.26
N ASN A 94 7.96 -8.74 3.89
CA ASN A 94 9.24 -8.05 4.10
C ASN A 94 9.48 -7.82 5.59
N GLN A 95 8.53 -7.23 6.33
CA GLN A 95 8.68 -7.02 7.77
C GLN A 95 9.02 -8.32 8.52
N GLU A 96 8.36 -9.43 8.22
CA GLU A 96 8.64 -10.74 8.84
C GLU A 96 10.05 -11.24 8.57
N LYS A 97 10.52 -11.15 7.31
CA LYS A 97 11.88 -11.54 6.90
C LYS A 97 12.96 -10.74 7.63
N PHE A 98 12.65 -9.51 8.06
CA PHE A 98 13.61 -8.62 8.68
C PHE A 98 13.47 -8.53 10.21
N HIS A 99 12.30 -8.84 10.78
CA HIS A 99 12.10 -8.97 12.22
C HIS A 99 12.59 -10.30 12.80
N THR A 100 12.64 -11.37 12.01
CA THR A 100 13.21 -12.64 12.47
C THR A 100 14.71 -12.67 12.15
N PRO A 101 15.61 -12.52 13.15
CA PRO A 101 16.98 -12.95 12.93
C PRO A 101 16.91 -14.43 12.60
N LYS A 102 17.35 -14.83 11.40
CA LYS A 102 17.71 -16.22 11.12
C LYS A 102 18.66 -16.65 12.24
N GLN A 103 18.14 -17.35 13.23
CA GLN A 103 18.98 -18.09 14.16
C GLN A 103 19.57 -19.22 13.33
N VAL A 104 20.70 -18.91 12.68
CA VAL A 104 21.58 -19.90 12.10
C VAL A 104 22.05 -20.75 13.28
N ARG A 105 21.62 -22.00 13.32
CA ARG A 105 22.13 -23.03 14.22
C ARG A 105 23.35 -23.68 13.58
#